data_AF-A0A1Z9CGC6-F1
#
_entry.id   AF-A0A1Z9CGC6-F1
#
_cell.length_a   1.000
_cell.length_b   1.000
_cell.length_c   1.000
_cell.angle_alpha   90.00
_cell.angle_beta   90.00
_cell.angle_gamma   90.00
#
_symmetry.space_group_name_H-M   'P 1'
#
loop_
_entity.id
_entity.type
_entity.pdbx_description
1 polymer ?
#
loop_
_entity_poly.entity_id
_entity_poly.type
_entity_poly.pdbx_seq_one_letter_code
_entity_poly.pdbx_strand_id
1 'polypeptide(L)'
;MSVKPIFSLLILTAAIPGALLADWPQFRGPDGQGHSNATGIPVEWSDTKNVKWKMPVPGQGYSSPVISGDQIWMTSAEKNGKSL
;
A
#
# COMPACT_ATOMS: atom_id res chain seq x y z
N MET A 1 46.00 -37.93 20.52
CA MET A 1 45.10 -36.89 21.05
C MET A 1 44.11 -36.54 19.94
N SER A 2 42.82 -36.79 20.16
CA SER A 2 41.75 -36.72 19.15
C SER A 2 41.03 -35.37 19.22
N VAL A 3 41.00 -34.63 18.11
CA VAL A 3 40.23 -33.38 17.98
C VAL A 3 38.91 -33.68 17.30
N LYS A 4 37.79 -33.42 17.98
CA LYS A 4 36.43 -33.61 17.46
C LYS A 4 36.05 -32.44 16.53
N PRO A 5 35.46 -32.69 15.36
CA PRO A 5 34.98 -31.61 14.50
C PRO A 5 33.69 -31.03 15.07
N ILE A 6 33.70 -29.73 15.36
CA ILE A 6 32.50 -28.96 15.70
C ILE A 6 31.77 -28.67 14.38
N PHE A 7 30.66 -29.37 14.14
CA PHE A 7 29.75 -29.03 13.04
C PHE A 7 28.93 -27.80 13.46
N SER A 8 29.36 -26.62 13.03
CA SER A 8 28.57 -25.39 13.15
C SER A 8 27.39 -25.45 12.19
N LEU A 9 26.17 -25.51 12.73
CA LEU A 9 24.92 -25.43 11.97
C LEU A 9 24.70 -23.97 11.55
N LEU A 10 24.90 -23.66 10.27
CA LEU A 10 24.54 -22.36 9.68
C LEU A 10 23.01 -22.32 9.51
N ILE A 11 22.31 -21.58 10.37
CA ILE A 11 20.89 -21.29 10.16
C ILE A 11 20.79 -20.20 9.11
N LEU A 12 20.42 -20.58 7.89
CA LEU A 12 20.11 -19.64 6.81
C LEU A 12 18.69 -19.10 7.06
N THR A 13 18.57 -17.93 7.68
CA THR A 13 17.30 -17.21 7.74
C THR A 13 16.95 -16.78 6.31
N ALA A 14 15.98 -17.47 5.70
CA ALA A 14 15.38 -17.01 4.46
C ALA A 14 14.71 -15.64 4.75
N ALA A 15 15.30 -14.57 4.23
CA ALA A 15 14.64 -13.28 4.18
C ALA A 15 13.42 -13.46 3.27
N ILE A 16 12.23 -13.55 3.86
CA ILE A 16 10.99 -13.43 3.11
C ILE A 16 11.06 -12.02 2.53
N PRO A 17 11.12 -11.84 1.19
CA PRO A 17 10.97 -10.53 0.61
C PRO A 17 9.57 -10.08 1.04
N GLY A 18 9.50 -9.15 2.00
CA GLY A 18 8.25 -8.44 2.23
C GLY A 18 7.82 -7.92 0.88
N ALA A 19 6.62 -8.28 0.43
CA ALA A 19 6.08 -7.69 -0.78
C ALA A 19 6.31 -6.17 -0.66
N LEU A 20 6.97 -5.57 -1.65
CA LEU A 20 7.08 -4.13 -1.74
C LEU A 20 5.65 -3.62 -1.99
N LEU A 21 4.86 -3.55 -0.93
CA LEU A 21 3.51 -3.03 -0.98
C LEU A 21 3.66 -1.56 -1.33
N ALA A 22 2.87 -1.10 -2.30
CA ALA A 22 2.80 0.30 -2.70
C ALA A 22 2.01 1.10 -1.65
N ASP A 23 2.39 0.92 -0.39
CA ASP A 23 1.78 1.56 0.76
C ASP A 23 1.89 3.06 0.62
N TRP A 24 0.80 3.73 1.00
CA TRP A 24 0.68 5.16 0.96
C TRP A 24 0.00 5.59 2.26
N PRO A 25 0.70 5.50 3.40
CA PRO A 25 0.06 5.45 4.72
C PRO A 25 -0.45 6.80 5.20
N GLN A 26 -0.12 7.91 4.53
CA GLN A 26 -0.47 9.26 4.95
C GLN A 26 -0.67 10.21 3.76
N PHE A 27 -1.15 11.42 4.06
CA PHE A 27 -1.20 12.50 3.09
C PHE A 27 0.17 12.72 2.46
N ARG A 28 0.22 12.74 1.12
CA ARG A 28 1.46 12.87 0.34
C ARG A 28 2.45 11.69 0.49
N GLY A 29 2.03 10.55 1.01
CA GLY A 29 2.74 9.28 0.85
C GLY A 29 3.82 9.02 1.90
N PRO A 30 4.62 7.95 1.70
CA PRO A 30 5.54 7.43 2.71
C PRO A 30 6.54 8.45 3.27
N ASP A 31 6.92 9.43 2.45
CA ASP A 31 7.88 10.48 2.80
C ASP A 31 7.25 11.88 2.89
N GLY A 32 5.93 12.01 2.69
CA GLY A 32 5.20 13.27 2.73
C GLY A 32 5.44 14.20 1.52
N GLN A 33 6.13 13.75 0.48
CA GLN A 33 6.49 14.59 -0.67
C GLN A 33 5.48 14.55 -1.81
N GLY A 34 4.63 13.53 -1.86
CA GLY A 34 3.60 13.36 -2.89
C GLY A 34 4.14 12.75 -4.18
N HIS A 35 5.27 12.05 -4.11
CA HIS A 35 5.92 11.42 -5.26
C HIS A 35 5.74 9.90 -5.22
N SER A 36 5.54 9.32 -6.40
CA SER A 36 5.52 7.86 -6.60
C SER A 36 6.66 7.47 -7.52
N ASN A 37 7.26 6.31 -7.26
CA ASN A 37 8.26 5.68 -8.13
C ASN A 37 7.63 4.85 -9.26
N ALA A 38 6.30 4.83 -9.37
CA ALA A 38 5.60 4.10 -10.40
C ALA A 38 5.90 4.65 -11.80
N THR A 39 6.18 3.76 -12.74
CA THR A 39 6.47 4.08 -14.15
C THR A 39 5.48 3.37 -15.07
N GLY A 40 5.40 3.80 -16.34
CA GLY A 40 4.50 3.18 -17.33
C GLY A 40 3.01 3.33 -17.00
N ILE A 41 2.66 4.29 -16.14
CA ILE A 41 1.28 4.58 -15.76
C ILE A 41 0.50 5.21 -16.93
N PRO A 42 -0.78 4.88 -17.12
CA PRO A 42 -1.59 5.51 -18.16
C PRO A 42 -1.70 7.03 -17.95
N VAL A 43 -1.59 7.79 -19.03
CA VAL A 43 -1.68 9.27 -19.02
C VAL A 43 -3.00 9.78 -19.61
N GLU A 44 -3.83 8.89 -20.16
CA GLU A 44 -5.15 9.21 -20.69
C GLU A 44 -6.22 8.47 -19.90
N TRP A 45 -7.31 9.16 -19.55
CA TRP A 45 -8.34 8.63 -18.64
C TRP A 45 -9.74 9.02 -19.11
N SER A 46 -10.72 8.16 -18.85
CA SER A 46 -12.15 8.47 -18.94
C SER A 46 -12.94 7.59 -17.98
N ASP A 47 -14.26 7.74 -17.94
CA ASP A 47 -15.16 6.89 -17.14
C ASP A 47 -15.10 5.39 -17.45
N THR A 48 -14.48 5.04 -18.58
CA THR A 48 -14.33 3.66 -19.09
C THR A 48 -12.92 3.31 -19.54
N LYS A 49 -12.05 4.28 -19.84
CA LYS A 49 -10.67 4.07 -20.31
C LYS A 49 -9.69 4.07 -19.15
N ASN A 50 -8.85 3.04 -19.09
CA ASN A 50 -7.79 2.86 -18.09
C ASN A 50 -8.28 2.77 -16.63
N VAL A 51 -9.59 2.58 -16.41
CA VAL A 51 -10.19 2.37 -15.08
C VAL A 51 -10.30 0.88 -14.78
N LYS A 52 -9.59 0.38 -13.76
CA LYS A 52 -9.67 -1.04 -13.34
C LYS A 52 -10.99 -1.35 -12.62
N TRP A 53 -11.46 -0.43 -11.79
CA TRP A 53 -12.72 -0.54 -11.06
C TRP A 53 -13.16 0.86 -10.61
N LYS A 54 -14.44 0.99 -10.30
CA LYS A 54 -15.03 2.17 -9.66
C LYS A 54 -16.12 1.73 -8.70
N MET A 55 -16.27 2.47 -7.61
CA MET A 55 -17.30 2.22 -6.61
C MET A 55 -17.90 3.55 -6.16
N PRO A 56 -19.23 3.63 -5.96
CA PRO A 56 -19.83 4.81 -5.34
C PRO A 56 -19.32 4.97 -3.90
N VAL A 57 -18.88 6.18 -3.55
CA VAL A 57 -18.45 6.54 -2.20
C VAL A 57 -19.65 7.14 -1.44
N PRO A 58 -20.01 6.65 -0.25
CA PRO A 58 -21.08 7.24 0.55
C PRO A 58 -20.73 8.67 1.01
N GLY A 59 -21.70 9.57 0.94
CA GLY A 59 -21.55 10.94 1.44
C GLY A 59 -20.58 11.79 0.60
N GLN A 60 -19.88 12.71 1.27
CA GLN A 60 -18.88 13.60 0.68
C GLN A 60 -17.54 13.41 1.39
N GLY A 61 -16.46 13.19 0.63
CA GLY A 61 -15.11 13.03 1.18
C GLY A 61 -14.17 14.08 0.58
N TYR A 62 -13.30 14.64 1.43
CA TYR A 62 -12.25 15.59 1.03
C TYR A 62 -10.84 15.12 1.41
N SER A 63 -10.73 14.00 2.13
CA SER A 63 -9.45 13.39 2.49
C SER A 63 -8.78 12.76 1.28
N SER A 64 -7.46 12.65 1.30
CA SER A 64 -6.76 11.72 0.42
C SER A 64 -6.94 10.28 0.91
N PRO A 65 -7.16 9.30 0.02
CA PRO A 65 -7.11 7.90 0.40
C PRO A 65 -5.69 7.51 0.86
N VAL A 66 -5.60 6.55 1.77
CA VAL A 66 -4.34 5.92 2.19
C VAL A 66 -4.37 4.44 1.89
N ILE A 67 -3.19 3.86 1.62
CA ILE A 67 -3.02 2.45 1.23
C ILE A 67 -2.18 1.76 2.31
N SER A 68 -2.66 0.61 2.78
CA SER A 68 -1.94 -0.27 3.68
C SER A 68 -2.16 -1.72 3.24
N GLY A 69 -1.13 -2.32 2.64
CA GLY A 69 -1.23 -3.59 1.94
C GLY A 69 -2.27 -3.53 0.81
N ASP A 70 -3.16 -4.52 0.79
CA ASP A 70 -4.20 -4.63 -0.23
C ASP A 70 -5.48 -3.84 0.09
N GLN A 71 -5.42 -2.90 1.04
CA GLN A 71 -6.56 -2.13 1.50
C GLN A 71 -6.40 -0.64 1.22
N ILE A 72 -7.51 -0.01 0.78
CA ILE A 72 -7.64 1.43 0.62
C ILE A 72 -8.55 1.95 1.72
N TRP A 73 -8.05 2.90 2.50
CA TRP A 73 -8.79 3.57 3.57
C TRP A 73 -9.07 5.02 3.19
N MET A 74 -10.27 5.50 3.47
CA MET A 74 -10.67 6.87 3.21
C MET A 74 -11.80 7.27 4.16
N THR A 75 -11.82 8.55 4.52
CA THR A 75 -12.91 9.12 5.32
C THR A 75 -13.93 9.83 4.43
N SER A 76 -15.21 9.71 4.76
CA SER A 76 -16.28 10.49 4.16
C SER A 76 -17.28 10.95 5.21
N ALA A 77 -18.05 11.99 4.88
CA ALA A 77 -19.05 12.60 5.73
C ALA A 77 -20.44 12.43 5.11
N GLU A 78 -21.38 11.88 5.87
CA GLU A 78 -22.78 11.80 5.48
C GLU A 78 -23.57 12.99 6.00
N LYS A 79 -24.61 13.41 5.25
CA LYS A 79 -25.42 14.61 5.54
C LYS A 79 -25.98 14.64 6.96
N ASN A 80 -26.38 13.48 7.49
CA ASN A 80 -27.05 13.36 8.78
C ASN A 80 -26.11 12.92 9.91
N GLY A 81 -24.81 12.78 9.60
CA GLY A 81 -23.79 12.35 10.55
C GLY A 81 -24.01 10.96 11.14
N LYS A 82 -23.30 9.96 10.60
CA LYS A 82 -22.39 9.04 11.32
C LYS A 82 -21.85 8.01 10.33
N SER A 83 -20.53 7.96 10.19
CA SER A 83 -19.77 6.92 9.48
C SER A 83 -18.75 6.39 10.48
N LEU A 84 -18.67 5.05 10.59
CA LEU A 84 -17.99 4.23 11.62
C LEU A 84 -17.54 4.93 12.91
#